data_AF-A0A9Q0UJX6-F1
#
_entry.id   AF-A0A9Q0UJX6-F1
#
_cell.length_a   1.000
_cell.length_b   1.000
_cell.length_c   1.000
_cell.angle_alpha   90.00
_cell.angle_beta   90.00
_cell.angle_gamma   90.00
#
_symmetry.space_group_name_H-M   'P 1'
#
loop_
_entity.id
_entity.type
_entity.pdbx_description
1 polymer ?
#
loop_
_entity_poly.entity_id
_entity_poly.type
_entity_poly.pdbx_seq_one_letter_code
_entity_poly.pdbx_strand_id
1 'polypeptide(L)'
;MWAHRTGEFSMYKRMSPRDYTVVADVEDSSVVSHSIPDQETTNPSWRLSFPHVLAATISAFLFGYHLGVVNEPLESISFDLGFNGNTLAEGLVVSTCLGGALIGSLFSGWIADGIGRRRAFQLCALPMIVGASISATTTTLAGMLLGRLLVGTGMGLGPPVASLYVTEVSPPFVRGTYGSFIQIATCLGLMGALLFGIPVREIAGWWRICFWVSTVPAGILALSMMFCAESPHWLYKQGRTAEAEAEFERLLGGAHVKFAMQELSKLDRGDESDVVHFSELFYGRCFRGICIFILGYAPTDFVSMYILHFGIYSCYCHHQFVFSSLSSLLFSLGFVIHMFLLQLFLLGQPYLLYNSYLA
;
A
#
# COMPACT_ATOMS: atom_id res chain seq x y z
N MET A 1 -55.87 21.69 -27.58
CA MET A 1 -56.29 21.68 -26.16
C MET A 1 -55.96 20.31 -25.59
N TRP A 2 -55.27 20.29 -24.45
CA TRP A 2 -54.94 19.18 -23.53
C TRP A 2 -55.94 18.00 -23.50
N ALA A 3 -55.67 16.76 -23.06
CA ALA A 3 -54.61 15.96 -22.43
C ALA A 3 -55.08 14.48 -22.60
N HIS A 4 -54.34 13.38 -22.40
CA HIS A 4 -53.79 12.90 -21.14
C HIS A 4 -52.99 11.61 -21.35
N ARG A 5 -52.03 11.41 -20.44
CA ARG A 5 -51.07 10.31 -20.25
C ARG A 5 -51.70 9.00 -19.75
N THR A 6 -51.08 7.87 -20.12
CA THR A 6 -50.73 6.61 -19.38
C THR A 6 -50.53 5.52 -20.45
N GLY A 7 -49.46 4.74 -20.62
CA GLY A 7 -48.38 4.26 -19.75
C GLY A 7 -48.41 2.72 -19.81
N GLU A 8 -47.46 2.06 -20.48
CA GLU A 8 -47.16 0.62 -20.26
C GLU A 8 -45.79 0.21 -20.87
N PHE A 9 -44.90 -0.25 -19.99
CA PHE A 9 -43.69 -1.01 -20.29
C PHE A 9 -44.07 -2.39 -20.84
N SER A 10 -43.42 -2.91 -21.88
CA SER A 10 -43.49 -4.35 -22.18
C SER A 10 -42.28 -4.94 -22.93
N MET A 11 -41.63 -5.85 -22.19
CA MET A 11 -41.06 -7.16 -22.55
C MET A 11 -40.04 -7.31 -23.70
N TYR A 12 -38.79 -7.56 -23.27
CA TYR A 12 -37.76 -8.27 -24.03
C TYR A 12 -38.26 -9.67 -24.42
N LYS A 13 -38.38 -9.92 -25.74
CA LYS A 13 -38.84 -11.20 -26.31
C LYS A 13 -37.69 -12.21 -26.31
N ARG A 14 -37.85 -13.32 -25.60
CA ARG A 14 -36.88 -14.43 -25.52
C ARG A 14 -36.78 -15.13 -26.89
N MET A 15 -35.58 -15.18 -27.49
CA MET A 15 -35.31 -15.93 -28.74
C MET A 15 -35.20 -17.44 -28.49
N SER A 16 -35.51 -18.24 -29.52
CA SER A 16 -35.64 -19.70 -29.40
C SER A 16 -34.31 -20.44 -29.65
N PRO A 17 -34.11 -21.64 -29.08
CA PRO A 17 -32.83 -22.36 -29.12
C PRO A 17 -32.33 -22.80 -30.51
N ARG A 18 -33.18 -22.77 -31.54
CA ARG A 18 -32.81 -23.17 -32.90
C ARG A 18 -31.99 -22.13 -33.67
N ASP A 19 -32.08 -20.87 -33.26
CA ASP A 19 -31.30 -19.78 -33.89
C ASP A 19 -29.85 -19.76 -33.40
N TYR A 20 -29.55 -20.41 -32.25
CA TYR A 20 -28.19 -20.59 -31.74
C TYR A 20 -27.33 -21.49 -32.65
N THR A 21 -27.90 -22.58 -33.15
CA THR A 21 -27.16 -23.56 -33.94
C THR A 21 -26.80 -23.06 -35.34
N VAL A 22 -27.64 -22.22 -35.94
CA VAL A 22 -27.40 -21.71 -37.30
C VAL A 22 -26.35 -20.58 -37.30
N VAL A 23 -26.23 -19.80 -36.23
CA VAL A 23 -25.17 -18.78 -36.09
C VAL A 23 -23.83 -19.43 -35.76
N ALA A 24 -23.83 -20.46 -34.90
CA ALA A 24 -22.62 -21.20 -34.55
C ALA A 24 -21.95 -21.87 -35.76
N ASP A 25 -22.74 -22.44 -36.68
CA ASP A 25 -22.20 -23.12 -37.87
C ASP A 25 -21.65 -22.13 -38.94
N VAL A 26 -22.03 -20.85 -38.90
CA VAL A 26 -21.61 -19.84 -39.89
C VAL A 26 -20.37 -19.06 -39.44
N GLU A 27 -20.14 -18.88 -38.13
CA GLU A 27 -18.93 -18.22 -37.62
C GLU A 27 -17.67 -19.12 -37.67
N ASP A 28 -17.85 -20.45 -37.62
CA ASP A 28 -16.73 -21.41 -37.59
C ASP A 28 -15.98 -21.54 -38.94
N SER A 29 -16.50 -20.93 -40.00
CA SER A 29 -15.98 -21.07 -41.37
C SER A 29 -15.17 -19.87 -41.89
N SER A 30 -14.98 -18.79 -41.12
CA SER A 30 -14.33 -17.55 -41.62
C SER A 30 -13.18 -16.98 -40.79
N VAL A 31 -12.76 -17.63 -39.70
CA VAL A 31 -11.53 -17.24 -38.97
C VAL A 31 -10.34 -18.05 -39.49
N VAL A 32 -9.77 -17.60 -40.60
CA VAL A 32 -8.49 -18.08 -41.12
C VAL A 32 -7.38 -17.75 -40.11
N SER A 33 -6.93 -18.80 -39.43
CA SER A 33 -5.58 -19.07 -38.94
C SER A 33 -4.49 -18.03 -39.30
N HIS A 34 -4.25 -17.09 -38.37
CA HIS A 34 -2.88 -16.63 -38.10
C HIS A 34 -2.40 -17.31 -36.81
N SER A 35 -1.71 -18.43 -36.99
CA SER A 35 -0.97 -19.15 -35.96
C SER A 35 0.12 -18.24 -35.38
N ILE A 36 -0.12 -17.70 -34.18
CA ILE A 36 0.95 -17.24 -33.30
C ILE A 36 1.72 -18.50 -32.90
N PRO A 37 3.03 -18.61 -33.21
CA PRO A 37 3.79 -19.78 -32.80
C PRO A 37 3.82 -19.82 -31.27
N ASP A 38 3.57 -21.01 -30.72
CA ASP A 38 3.65 -21.35 -29.31
C ASP A 38 5.02 -20.97 -28.73
N GLN A 39 5.16 -19.72 -28.29
CA GLN A 39 6.29 -19.31 -27.49
C GLN A 39 5.91 -19.65 -26.05
N GLU A 40 6.46 -20.77 -25.56
CA GLU A 40 6.35 -21.23 -24.18
C GLU A 40 6.22 -20.05 -23.22
N THR A 41 5.04 -19.96 -22.60
CA THR A 41 4.66 -19.05 -21.52
C THR A 41 5.48 -19.35 -20.27
N THR A 42 6.79 -19.21 -20.36
CA THR A 42 7.66 -19.16 -19.20
C THR A 42 7.27 -17.92 -18.42
N ASN A 43 6.79 -18.11 -17.19
CA ASN A 43 6.41 -17.02 -16.31
C ASN A 43 7.58 -16.02 -16.21
N PRO A 44 7.33 -14.71 -16.33
CA PRO A 44 8.40 -13.72 -16.28
C PRO A 44 9.18 -13.83 -14.97
N SER A 45 10.48 -13.58 -15.03
CA SER A 45 11.35 -13.90 -13.89
C SER A 45 11.10 -12.95 -12.71
N TRP A 46 10.59 -13.50 -11.60
CA TRP A 46 10.34 -12.75 -10.35
C TRP A 46 11.61 -12.14 -9.73
N ARG A 47 12.80 -12.62 -10.14
CA ARG A 47 14.10 -12.18 -9.59
C ARG A 47 14.45 -10.74 -10.00
N LEU A 48 14.00 -10.30 -11.17
CA LEU A 48 14.32 -8.96 -11.69
C LEU A 48 13.54 -7.86 -10.97
N SER A 49 12.26 -8.10 -10.66
CA SER A 49 11.41 -7.14 -9.94
C SER A 49 11.59 -7.16 -8.41
N PHE A 50 12.16 -8.24 -7.86
CA PHE A 50 12.35 -8.43 -6.42
C PHE A 50 13.11 -7.29 -5.70
N PRO A 51 14.29 -6.81 -6.16
CA PRO A 51 15.02 -5.75 -5.46
C PRO A 51 14.24 -4.42 -5.43
N HIS A 52 13.43 -4.14 -6.45
CA HIS A 52 12.58 -2.95 -6.51
C HIS A 52 11.46 -3.00 -5.48
N VAL A 53 10.81 -4.16 -5.38
CA VAL A 53 9.79 -4.40 -4.35
C VAL A 53 10.38 -4.30 -2.95
N LEU A 54 11.58 -4.86 -2.74
CA LEU A 54 12.27 -4.76 -1.45
C LEU A 54 12.63 -3.32 -1.07
N ALA A 55 12.98 -2.47 -2.04
CA ALA A 55 13.18 -1.04 -1.78
C ALA A 55 11.87 -0.36 -1.37
N ALA A 56 10.76 -0.69 -2.04
CA ALA A 56 9.44 -0.16 -1.71
C ALA A 56 8.94 -0.61 -0.33
N THR A 57 9.27 -1.82 0.14
CA THR A 57 8.84 -2.30 1.47
C THR A 57 9.50 -1.53 2.62
N ILE A 58 10.62 -0.82 2.38
CA ILE A 58 11.23 0.05 3.40
C ILE A 58 10.27 1.17 3.82
N SER A 59 9.43 1.70 2.93
CA SER A 59 8.44 2.70 3.31
C SER A 59 7.38 2.14 4.25
N ALA A 60 6.99 0.87 4.05
CA ALA A 60 6.05 0.17 4.92
C ALA A 60 6.67 -0.13 6.30
N PHE A 61 7.95 -0.52 6.33
CA PHE A 61 8.71 -0.62 7.57
C PHE A 61 8.72 0.69 8.36
N LEU A 62 9.02 1.80 7.68
CA LEU A 62 9.02 3.13 8.30
C LEU A 62 7.64 3.53 8.84
N PHE A 63 6.57 3.22 8.11
CA PHE A 63 5.20 3.44 8.57
C PHE A 63 4.92 2.69 9.88
N GLY A 64 5.24 1.40 9.93
CA GLY A 64 5.11 0.60 11.15
C GLY A 64 5.97 1.12 12.31
N TYR A 65 7.20 1.55 12.03
CA TYR A 65 8.10 2.11 13.03
C TYR A 65 7.53 3.38 13.69
N HIS A 66 7.07 4.34 12.89
CA HIS A 66 6.55 5.60 13.43
C HIS A 66 5.21 5.48 14.17
N LEU A 67 4.43 4.44 13.87
CA LEU A 67 3.24 4.09 14.65
C LEU A 67 3.59 3.55 16.05
N GLY A 68 4.69 2.80 16.19
CA GLY A 68 5.12 2.22 17.46
C GLY A 68 6.03 3.10 18.32
N VAL A 69 6.86 3.94 17.69
CA VAL A 69 7.97 4.65 18.35
C VAL A 69 7.52 5.60 19.46
N VAL A 70 6.26 6.02 19.47
CA VAL A 70 5.73 6.97 20.46
C VAL A 70 5.35 6.28 21.76
N ASN A 71 4.93 5.02 21.68
CA ASN A 71 4.12 4.40 22.72
C ASN A 71 4.92 4.20 24.01
N GLU A 72 6.16 3.72 23.91
CA GLU A 72 7.06 3.58 25.08
C GLU A 72 7.64 4.90 25.59
N PRO A 73 8.19 5.80 24.73
CA PRO A 73 8.81 7.01 25.24
C PRO A 73 7.85 8.14 25.63
N LEU A 74 6.53 8.02 25.40
CA LEU A 74 5.59 9.13 25.62
C LEU A 74 5.69 9.74 27.02
N GLU A 75 5.78 8.90 28.06
CA GLU A 75 5.91 9.35 29.45
C GLU A 75 7.25 10.06 29.71
N SER A 76 8.35 9.52 29.18
CA SER A 76 9.67 10.15 29.28
C SER A 76 9.75 11.48 28.50
N ILE A 77 9.08 11.55 27.35
CA ILE A 77 8.96 12.75 26.53
C ILE A 77 8.16 13.81 27.27
N SER A 78 7.04 13.45 27.92
CA SER A 78 6.21 14.41 28.66
C SER A 78 6.93 14.97 29.88
N PHE A 79 7.76 14.14 30.54
CA PHE A 79 8.65 14.57 31.61
C PHE A 79 9.75 15.54 31.12
N ASP A 80 10.49 15.19 30.06
CA ASP A 80 11.62 16.00 29.55
C ASP A 80 11.16 17.35 28.95
N LEU A 81 10.00 17.37 28.30
CA LEU A 81 9.44 18.57 27.66
C LEU A 81 8.52 19.39 28.59
N GLY A 82 8.38 18.98 29.85
CA GLY A 82 7.67 19.75 30.87
C GLY A 82 6.15 19.84 30.70
N PHE A 83 5.53 18.88 30.00
CA PHE A 83 4.06 18.78 29.87
C PHE A 83 3.46 17.54 30.56
N ASN A 84 4.24 16.87 31.41
CA ASN A 84 3.80 15.74 32.21
C ASN A 84 2.50 16.06 32.98
N GLY A 85 1.55 15.12 32.96
CA GLY A 85 0.25 15.26 33.61
C GLY A 85 -0.81 15.97 32.76
N ASN A 86 -0.45 16.53 31.59
CA ASN A 86 -1.40 17.04 30.63
C ASN A 86 -1.74 15.98 29.57
N THR A 87 -2.77 15.18 29.86
CA THR A 87 -3.26 14.11 28.97
C THR A 87 -3.67 14.64 27.58
N LEU A 88 -4.11 15.89 27.50
CA LEU A 88 -4.46 16.53 26.24
C LEU A 88 -3.21 16.82 25.40
N ALA A 89 -2.10 17.25 26.01
CA ALA A 89 -0.83 17.46 25.32
C ALA A 89 -0.21 16.14 24.82
N GLU A 90 -0.25 15.08 25.64
CA GLU A 90 0.19 13.73 25.24
C GLU A 90 -0.65 13.19 24.08
N GLY A 91 -1.98 13.32 24.17
CA GLY A 91 -2.89 12.95 23.08
C GLY A 91 -2.67 13.77 21.81
N LEU A 92 -2.30 15.06 21.93
CA LEU A 92 -1.95 15.91 20.80
C LEU A 92 -0.69 15.41 20.07
N VAL A 93 0.34 14.96 20.78
CA VAL A 93 1.56 14.42 20.16
C VAL A 93 1.26 13.21 19.27
N VAL A 94 0.41 12.30 19.75
CA VAL A 94 0.01 11.10 18.99
C VAL A 94 -0.92 11.46 17.83
N SER A 95 -1.97 12.24 18.11
CA SER A 95 -2.99 12.59 17.12
C SER A 95 -2.48 13.53 16.01
N THR A 96 -1.53 14.41 16.29
CA THR A 96 -0.92 15.29 15.28
C THR A 96 -0.16 14.47 14.23
N CYS A 97 0.48 13.38 14.63
CA CYS A 97 1.14 12.44 13.72
C CYS A 97 0.12 11.78 12.78
N LEU A 98 -1.00 11.30 13.33
CA LEU A 98 -2.10 10.72 12.55
C LEU A 98 -2.80 11.75 11.65
N GLY A 99 -2.97 12.98 12.12
CA GLY A 99 -3.49 14.09 11.33
C GLY A 99 -2.58 14.42 10.16
N GLY A 100 -1.26 14.43 10.38
CA GLY A 100 -0.28 14.53 9.29
C GLY A 100 -0.41 13.37 8.30
N ALA A 101 -0.59 12.14 8.78
CA ALA A 101 -0.76 10.97 7.91
C ALA A 101 -2.03 11.03 7.06
N LEU A 102 -3.13 11.57 7.61
CA LEU A 102 -4.35 11.85 6.85
C LEU A 102 -4.08 12.84 5.70
N ILE A 103 -3.35 13.92 5.99
CA ILE A 103 -2.98 14.90 4.98
C ILE A 103 -2.11 14.22 3.90
N GLY A 104 -1.09 13.46 4.31
CA GLY A 104 -0.20 12.74 3.39
C GLY A 104 -0.93 11.75 2.48
N SER A 105 -1.89 11.00 3.01
CA SER A 105 -2.66 10.02 2.22
C SER A 105 -3.65 10.68 1.26
N LEU A 106 -4.25 11.82 1.63
CA LEU A 106 -5.12 12.58 0.73
C LEU A 106 -4.38 13.09 -0.52
N PHE A 107 -3.13 13.54 -0.34
CA PHE A 107 -2.31 14.03 -1.45
C PHE A 107 -1.56 12.92 -2.19
N SER A 108 -1.61 11.65 -1.73
CA SER A 108 -0.77 10.60 -2.28
C SER A 108 -1.08 10.24 -3.72
N GLY A 109 -2.34 10.21 -4.11
CA GLY A 109 -2.75 9.94 -5.50
C GLY A 109 -2.23 11.02 -6.44
N TRP A 110 -2.50 12.29 -6.11
CA TRP A 110 -2.07 13.42 -6.93
C TRP A 110 -0.54 13.50 -7.08
N ILE A 111 0.19 13.25 -6.00
CA ILE A 111 1.66 13.21 -6.03
C ILE A 111 2.15 12.02 -6.87
N ALA A 112 1.64 10.81 -6.63
CA ALA A 112 2.09 9.62 -7.36
C ALA A 112 1.87 9.73 -8.87
N ASP A 113 0.75 10.32 -9.29
CA ASP A 113 0.38 10.49 -10.70
C ASP A 113 1.07 11.69 -11.36
N GLY A 114 1.33 12.77 -10.61
CA GLY A 114 1.97 13.97 -11.13
C GLY A 114 3.49 13.82 -11.30
N ILE A 115 4.20 13.37 -10.26
CA ILE A 115 5.66 13.39 -10.23
C ILE A 115 6.32 12.02 -10.45
N GLY A 116 5.52 10.95 -10.53
CA GLY A 116 5.98 9.58 -10.64
C GLY A 116 6.15 8.90 -9.28
N ARG A 117 6.29 7.57 -9.30
CA ARG A 117 6.30 6.72 -8.10
C ARG A 117 7.64 6.84 -7.38
N ARG A 118 8.76 6.83 -8.12
CA ARG A 118 10.11 6.95 -7.53
C ARG A 118 10.30 8.26 -6.77
N ARG A 119 9.89 9.38 -7.36
CA ARG A 119 9.99 10.69 -6.71
C ARG A 119 8.98 10.83 -5.57
N ALA A 120 7.81 10.19 -5.66
CA ALA A 120 6.87 10.15 -4.55
C ALA A 120 7.46 9.48 -3.30
N PHE A 121 8.24 8.39 -3.44
CA PHE A 121 8.96 7.82 -2.31
C PHE A 121 10.08 8.72 -1.76
N GLN A 122 10.75 9.48 -2.62
CA GLN A 122 11.72 10.47 -2.14
C GLN A 122 11.03 11.60 -1.36
N LEU A 123 9.87 12.05 -1.84
CA LEU A 123 9.03 13.01 -1.13
C LEU A 123 8.41 12.45 0.15
N CYS A 124 8.27 11.13 0.32
CA CYS A 124 7.87 10.56 1.60
C CYS A 124 9.05 10.53 2.58
N ALA A 125 10.25 10.17 2.11
CA ALA A 125 11.44 10.05 2.95
C ALA A 125 11.92 11.41 3.50
N LEU A 126 11.89 12.48 2.70
CA LEU A 126 12.35 13.82 3.11
C LEU A 126 11.66 14.37 4.37
N PRO A 127 10.33 14.51 4.43
CA PRO A 127 9.64 15.01 5.61
C PRO A 127 9.75 14.05 6.81
N MET A 128 9.95 12.75 6.57
CA MET A 128 10.23 11.80 7.65
C MET A 128 11.61 12.04 8.28
N ILE A 129 12.65 12.24 7.46
CA ILE A 129 14.00 12.56 7.95
C ILE A 129 13.99 13.89 8.71
N VAL A 130 13.43 14.94 8.10
CA VAL A 130 13.38 16.28 8.70
C VAL A 130 12.52 16.28 9.97
N GLY A 131 11.33 15.69 9.90
CA GLY A 131 10.41 15.62 11.02
C GLY A 131 10.98 14.81 12.19
N ALA A 132 11.59 13.65 11.91
CA ALA A 132 12.22 12.82 12.94
C ALA A 132 13.42 13.53 13.57
N SER A 133 14.22 14.25 12.79
CA SER A 133 15.34 15.05 13.29
C SER A 133 14.84 16.16 14.22
N ILE A 134 13.78 16.89 13.82
CA ILE A 134 13.15 17.92 14.66
C ILE A 134 12.60 17.32 15.95
N SER A 135 11.89 16.19 15.87
CA SER A 135 11.37 15.47 17.05
C SER A 135 12.50 15.01 17.97
N ALA A 136 13.67 14.62 17.45
CA ALA A 136 14.80 14.19 18.25
C ALA A 136 15.53 15.35 18.95
N THR A 137 15.63 16.52 18.31
CA THR A 137 16.39 17.67 18.84
C THR A 137 15.53 18.66 19.63
N THR A 138 14.21 18.59 19.54
CA THR A 138 13.33 19.55 20.21
C THR A 138 13.46 19.50 21.74
N THR A 139 13.32 20.67 22.36
CA THR A 139 13.18 20.86 23.81
C THR A 139 11.84 21.49 24.18
N THR A 140 10.95 21.67 23.18
CA THR A 140 9.61 22.25 23.37
C THR A 140 8.52 21.35 22.80
N LEU A 141 7.31 21.44 23.37
CA LEU A 141 6.12 20.74 22.87
C LEU A 141 5.78 21.17 21.43
N ALA A 142 5.87 22.46 21.11
CA ALA A 142 5.58 22.96 19.77
C ALA A 142 6.50 22.36 18.70
N GLY A 143 7.81 22.25 19.00
CA GLY A 143 8.76 21.58 18.11
C GLY A 143 8.47 20.09 17.96
N MET A 144 8.03 19.42 19.03
CA MET A 144 7.60 18.03 18.96
C MET A 144 6.38 17.86 18.06
N LEU A 145 5.35 18.70 18.21
CA LEU A 145 4.14 18.67 17.36
C LEU A 145 4.48 18.93 15.89
N LEU A 146 5.37 19.89 15.59
CA LEU A 146 5.81 20.17 14.24
C LEU A 146 6.56 18.98 13.63
N GLY A 147 7.51 18.39 14.36
CA GLY A 147 8.22 17.19 13.92
C GLY A 147 7.27 16.02 13.66
N ARG A 148 6.28 15.82 14.53
CA ARG A 148 5.23 14.81 14.37
C ARG A 148 4.35 15.03 13.15
N LEU A 149 3.96 16.27 12.90
CA LEU A 149 3.17 16.60 11.72
C LEU A 149 3.94 16.25 10.43
N LEU A 150 5.22 16.61 10.36
CA LEU A 150 6.08 16.33 9.21
C LEU A 150 6.35 14.84 9.01
N VAL A 151 6.66 14.11 10.09
CA VAL A 151 6.77 12.63 10.02
C VAL A 151 5.45 12.04 9.56
N GLY A 152 4.34 12.55 10.09
CA GLY A 152 2.98 12.15 9.74
C GLY A 152 2.71 12.25 8.25
N THR A 153 2.97 13.41 7.64
CA THR A 153 2.73 13.61 6.20
C THR A 153 3.55 12.66 5.33
N GLY A 154 4.81 12.42 5.68
CA GLY A 154 5.65 11.46 4.97
C GLY A 154 5.18 10.01 5.13
N MET A 155 4.87 9.58 6.36
CA MET A 155 4.43 8.21 6.61
C MET A 155 3.05 7.90 6.01
N GLY A 156 2.16 8.90 5.89
CA GLY A 156 0.86 8.74 5.22
C GLY A 156 0.96 8.61 3.70
N LEU A 157 1.98 9.21 3.09
CA LEU A 157 2.23 9.14 1.65
C LEU A 157 2.73 7.76 1.21
N GLY A 158 3.54 7.10 2.04
CA GLY A 158 4.29 5.88 1.69
C GLY A 158 3.42 4.67 1.32
N PRO A 159 2.54 4.16 2.20
CA PRO A 159 1.81 2.91 1.97
C PRO A 159 0.93 2.90 0.70
N PRO A 160 0.17 3.95 0.37
CA PRO A 160 -0.59 4.00 -0.89
C PRO A 160 0.32 3.93 -2.12
N VAL A 161 1.43 4.67 -2.11
CA VAL A 161 2.42 4.68 -3.20
C VAL A 161 3.11 3.31 -3.30
N ALA A 162 3.40 2.65 -2.18
CA ALA A 162 4.01 1.33 -2.14
C ALA A 162 3.12 0.25 -2.77
N SER A 163 1.84 0.22 -2.40
CA SER A 163 0.89 -0.72 -2.99
C SER A 163 0.76 -0.52 -4.50
N LEU A 164 0.66 0.74 -4.94
CA LEU A 164 0.56 1.08 -6.36
C LEU A 164 1.84 0.66 -7.11
N TYR A 165 3.01 1.04 -6.61
CA TYR A 165 4.30 0.71 -7.21
C TYR A 165 4.49 -0.81 -7.33
N VAL A 166 4.19 -1.56 -6.27
CA VAL A 166 4.25 -3.02 -6.30
C VAL A 166 3.32 -3.58 -7.36
N THR A 167 2.07 -3.12 -7.46
CA THR A 167 1.13 -3.63 -8.48
C THR A 167 1.58 -3.36 -9.93
N GLU A 168 2.26 -2.23 -10.17
CA GLU A 168 2.71 -1.81 -11.51
C GLU A 168 4.04 -2.45 -11.93
N VAL A 169 4.90 -2.77 -10.96
CA VAL A 169 6.25 -3.31 -11.20
C VAL A 169 6.26 -4.84 -11.18
N SER A 170 5.26 -5.46 -10.56
CA SER A 170 5.26 -6.90 -10.36
C SER A 170 4.46 -7.70 -11.39
N PRO A 171 4.96 -8.89 -11.75
CA PRO A 171 4.24 -9.76 -12.65
C PRO A 171 2.97 -10.32 -11.99
N PRO A 172 1.89 -10.59 -12.77
CA PRO A 172 0.55 -10.92 -12.25
C PRO A 172 0.53 -12.05 -11.22
N PHE A 173 1.39 -13.07 -11.38
CA PHE A 173 1.40 -14.27 -10.52
C PHE A 173 2.03 -14.08 -9.13
N VAL A 174 2.84 -13.03 -8.92
CA VAL A 174 3.51 -12.75 -7.61
C VAL A 174 2.99 -11.49 -6.92
N ARG A 175 2.05 -10.75 -7.54
CA ARG A 175 1.50 -9.51 -6.96
C ARG A 175 0.96 -9.73 -5.54
N GLY A 176 0.29 -10.87 -5.32
CA GLY A 176 -0.22 -11.27 -4.02
C GLY A 176 0.87 -11.40 -2.96
N THR A 177 1.93 -12.14 -3.27
CA THR A 177 3.07 -12.36 -2.37
C THR A 177 3.80 -11.07 -2.03
N TYR A 178 3.98 -10.17 -3.00
CA TYR A 178 4.62 -8.88 -2.76
C TYR A 178 3.76 -7.93 -1.93
N GLY A 179 2.43 -7.97 -2.10
CA GLY A 179 1.51 -7.28 -1.20
C GLY A 179 1.68 -7.73 0.25
N SER A 180 1.92 -9.02 0.48
CA SER A 180 2.19 -9.51 1.84
C SER A 180 3.55 -9.07 2.39
N PHE A 181 4.58 -8.87 1.55
CA PHE A 181 5.86 -8.32 2.03
C PHE A 181 5.73 -6.90 2.56
N ILE A 182 4.85 -6.08 1.99
CA ILE A 182 4.52 -4.75 2.53
C ILE A 182 4.00 -4.89 3.97
N GLN A 183 3.06 -5.81 4.21
CA GLN A 183 2.50 -6.02 5.53
C GLN A 183 3.52 -6.57 6.53
N ILE A 184 4.33 -7.56 6.11
CA ILE A 184 5.41 -8.11 6.94
C ILE A 184 6.38 -6.98 7.34
N ALA A 185 6.76 -6.12 6.40
CA ALA A 185 7.64 -4.99 6.67
C ALA A 185 7.03 -4.02 7.68
N THR A 186 5.74 -3.70 7.58
CA THR A 186 5.02 -2.90 8.59
C THR A 186 5.08 -3.53 9.98
N CYS A 187 4.83 -4.84 10.09
CA CYS A 187 4.93 -5.55 11.37
C CYS A 187 6.36 -5.55 11.93
N LEU A 188 7.37 -5.76 11.08
CA LEU A 188 8.79 -5.68 11.47
C LEU A 188 9.17 -4.27 11.93
N GLY A 189 8.63 -3.23 11.30
CA GLY A 189 8.82 -1.84 11.70
C GLY A 189 8.26 -1.56 13.09
N LEU A 190 7.02 -1.99 13.34
CA LEU A 190 6.38 -1.86 14.65
C LEU A 190 7.18 -2.62 15.73
N MET A 191 7.59 -3.85 15.43
CA MET A 191 8.40 -4.65 16.35
C MET A 191 9.75 -3.99 16.63
N GLY A 192 10.41 -3.45 15.61
CA GLY A 192 11.64 -2.69 15.76
C GLY A 192 11.47 -1.48 16.67
N ALA A 193 10.41 -0.71 16.50
CA ALA A 193 10.12 0.45 17.36
C ALA A 193 9.96 0.07 18.83
N LEU A 194 9.27 -1.04 19.12
CA LEU A 194 9.10 -1.54 20.48
C LEU A 194 10.43 -1.99 21.09
N LEU A 195 11.25 -2.72 20.32
CA LEU A 195 12.58 -3.17 20.78
C LEU A 195 13.52 -2.00 21.09
N PHE A 196 13.56 -0.96 20.24
CA PHE A 196 14.34 0.24 20.50
C PHE A 196 13.79 1.09 21.65
N GLY A 197 12.50 0.92 22.01
CA GLY A 197 11.84 1.59 23.12
C GLY A 197 12.12 0.98 24.50
N ILE A 198 12.58 -0.28 24.58
CA ILE A 198 12.85 -0.97 25.85
C ILE A 198 13.77 -0.17 26.80
N PRO A 199 14.91 0.39 26.37
CA PRO A 199 15.83 1.07 27.26
C PRO A 199 15.35 2.46 27.72
N VAL A 200 14.23 2.96 27.19
CA VAL A 200 13.78 4.33 27.45
C VAL A 200 13.53 4.59 28.93
N ARG A 201 13.01 3.61 29.66
CA ARG A 201 12.72 3.74 31.10
C ARG A 201 13.98 3.71 31.97
N GLU A 202 15.06 3.11 31.48
CA GLU A 202 16.31 2.94 32.23
C GLU A 202 17.32 4.06 31.94
N ILE A 203 17.32 4.60 30.72
CA ILE A 203 18.32 5.57 30.26
C ILE A 203 17.65 6.91 29.92
N ALA A 204 17.95 7.93 30.73
CA ALA A 204 17.48 9.29 30.49
C ALA A 204 17.93 9.81 29.12
N GLY A 205 16.97 10.33 28.34
CA GLY A 205 17.23 10.89 27.00
C GLY A 205 17.32 9.86 25.86
N TRP A 206 17.20 8.56 26.14
CA TRP A 206 17.21 7.51 25.10
C TRP A 206 16.08 7.66 24.07
N TRP A 207 14.97 8.27 24.47
CA TRP A 207 13.84 8.56 23.57
C TRP A 207 14.26 9.36 22.32
N ARG A 208 15.29 10.21 22.41
CA ARG A 208 15.82 10.99 21.26
C ARG A 208 16.48 10.07 20.25
N ILE A 209 17.14 9.01 20.71
CA ILE A 209 17.80 8.01 19.87
C ILE A 209 16.76 7.22 19.08
N CYS A 210 15.61 6.90 19.69
CA CYS A 210 14.51 6.24 18.98
C CYS A 210 14.07 7.03 17.73
N PHE A 211 14.03 8.37 17.81
CA PHE A 211 13.73 9.20 16.63
C PHE A 211 14.88 9.23 15.62
N TRP A 212 16.14 9.35 16.08
CA TRP A 212 17.31 9.31 15.19
C TRP A 212 17.46 7.98 14.45
N VAL A 213 17.13 6.85 15.08
CA VAL A 213 17.20 5.54 14.43
C VAL A 213 16.27 5.48 13.22
N SER A 214 15.12 6.16 13.24
CA SER A 214 14.20 6.20 12.09
C SER A 214 14.73 6.95 10.87
N THR A 215 15.67 7.89 11.04
CA THR A 215 16.23 8.64 9.90
C THR A 215 17.12 7.75 9.03
N VAL A 216 17.70 6.68 9.59
CA VAL A 216 18.55 5.73 8.86
C VAL A 216 17.75 4.98 7.78
N PRO A 217 16.66 4.22 8.08
CA PRO A 217 15.86 3.58 7.06
C PRO A 217 15.20 4.58 6.10
N ALA A 218 14.86 5.79 6.55
CA ALA A 218 14.35 6.84 5.66
C ALA A 218 15.40 7.32 4.65
N GLY A 219 16.65 7.48 5.07
CA GLY A 219 17.78 7.77 4.18
C GLY A 219 18.03 6.63 3.20
N ILE A 220 17.99 5.38 3.68
CA ILE A 220 18.13 4.19 2.82
C ILE A 220 17.02 4.15 1.77
N LEU A 221 15.77 4.45 2.13
CA LEU A 221 14.66 4.54 1.18
C LEU A 221 14.91 5.61 0.11
N ALA A 222 15.34 6.81 0.52
CA ALA A 222 15.62 7.90 -0.43
C ALA A 222 16.73 7.53 -1.43
N LEU A 223 17.77 6.85 -0.94
CA LEU A 223 18.92 6.41 -1.75
C LEU A 223 18.59 5.19 -2.61
N SER A 224 17.88 4.19 -2.08
CA SER A 224 17.52 2.97 -2.83
C SER A 224 16.65 3.31 -4.02
N MET A 225 15.71 4.25 -3.83
CA MET A 225 14.84 4.73 -4.90
C MET A 225 15.61 5.40 -6.04
N MET A 226 16.85 5.86 -5.84
CA MET A 226 17.68 6.37 -6.95
C MET A 226 18.09 5.29 -7.96
N PHE A 227 18.09 4.02 -7.56
CA PHE A 227 18.48 2.88 -8.41
C PHE A 227 17.27 2.08 -8.90
N CYS A 228 16.09 2.30 -8.30
CA CYS A 228 14.85 1.64 -8.67
C CYS A 228 14.29 2.11 -10.02
N ALA A 229 13.50 1.23 -10.64
CA ALA A 229 12.71 1.47 -11.84
C ALA A 229 11.60 2.44 -11.53
N GLU A 230 11.37 3.35 -12.48
CA GLU A 230 10.11 4.07 -12.50
C GLU A 230 9.00 3.11 -12.93
N SER A 231 7.76 3.43 -12.55
CA SER A 231 6.60 2.64 -12.99
C SER A 231 6.45 2.69 -14.52
N PRO A 232 6.45 1.53 -15.22
CA PRO A 232 6.23 1.50 -16.66
C PRO A 232 4.85 2.03 -17.06
N HIS A 233 3.84 1.77 -16.22
CA HIS A 233 2.48 2.29 -16.40
C HIS A 233 2.44 3.82 -16.37
N TRP A 234 3.13 4.43 -15.41
CA TRP A 234 3.21 5.89 -15.31
C TRP A 234 3.96 6.51 -16.49
N LEU A 235 5.09 5.91 -16.89
CA LEU A 235 5.87 6.39 -18.05
C LEU A 235 5.04 6.35 -19.34
N TYR A 236 4.25 5.30 -19.54
CA TYR A 236 3.36 5.19 -20.67
C TYR A 236 2.27 6.27 -20.66
N LYS A 237 1.60 6.49 -19.51
CA LYS A 237 0.60 7.58 -19.35
C LYS A 237 1.18 8.97 -19.58
N GLN A 238 2.47 9.17 -19.33
CA GLN A 238 3.17 10.43 -19.61
C GLN A 238 3.64 10.57 -21.09
N GLY A 239 3.27 9.62 -21.96
CA GLY A 239 3.67 9.61 -23.37
C GLY A 239 5.12 9.19 -23.62
N ARG A 240 5.83 8.70 -22.61
CA ARG A 240 7.25 8.28 -22.67
C ARG A 240 7.35 6.78 -22.97
N THR A 241 6.80 6.36 -24.10
CA THR A 241 6.65 4.94 -24.48
C THR A 241 7.97 4.20 -24.59
N ALA A 242 9.02 4.82 -25.15
CA ALA A 242 10.35 4.22 -25.27
C ALA A 242 11.00 3.93 -23.90
N GLU A 243 10.76 4.78 -22.91
CA GLU A 243 11.27 4.56 -21.55
C GLU A 243 10.46 3.51 -20.80
N ALA A 244 9.13 3.47 -21.02
CA ALA A 244 8.29 2.41 -20.48
C ALA A 244 8.73 1.02 -21.00
N GLU A 245 9.10 0.92 -22.28
CA GLU A 245 9.62 -0.31 -22.89
C GLU A 245 10.94 -0.75 -22.21
N ALA A 246 11.86 0.20 -22.00
CA ALA A 246 13.14 -0.06 -21.34
C ALA A 246 12.98 -0.51 -19.87
N GLU A 247 12.04 0.08 -19.12
CA GLU A 247 11.77 -0.35 -17.75
C GLU A 247 11.04 -1.69 -17.70
N PHE A 248 10.13 -2.00 -18.64
CA PHE A 248 9.57 -3.35 -18.77
C PHE A 248 10.64 -4.39 -19.09
N GLU A 249 11.60 -4.06 -19.95
CA GLU A 249 12.74 -4.93 -20.24
C GLU A 249 13.55 -5.21 -18.97
N ARG A 250 13.79 -4.19 -18.16
CA ARG A 250 14.51 -4.34 -16.89
C ARG A 250 13.73 -5.17 -15.84
N LEU A 251 12.41 -5.07 -15.83
CA LEU A 251 11.56 -5.69 -14.81
C LEU A 251 11.08 -7.11 -15.15
N LEU A 252 10.75 -7.37 -16.41
CA LEU A 252 10.17 -8.64 -16.88
C LEU A 252 11.15 -9.43 -17.76
N GLY A 253 12.13 -8.77 -18.37
CA GLY A 253 13.03 -9.33 -19.38
C GLY A 253 12.53 -9.09 -20.81
N GLY A 254 13.45 -8.98 -21.78
CA GLY A 254 13.16 -8.59 -23.16
C GLY A 254 12.13 -9.46 -23.92
N ALA A 255 11.96 -10.72 -23.52
CA ALA A 255 11.01 -11.64 -24.16
C ALA A 255 9.53 -11.26 -23.91
N HIS A 256 9.22 -10.63 -22.78
CA HIS A 256 7.83 -10.35 -22.35
C HIS A 256 7.39 -8.90 -22.58
N VAL A 257 8.31 -8.04 -23.01
CA VAL A 257 8.07 -6.59 -23.16
C VAL A 257 6.97 -6.29 -24.17
N LYS A 258 7.00 -6.94 -25.34
CA LYS A 258 5.99 -6.73 -26.38
C LYS A 258 4.58 -7.10 -25.92
N PHE A 259 4.46 -8.18 -25.15
CA PHE A 259 3.18 -8.60 -24.59
C PHE A 259 2.68 -7.60 -23.53
N ALA A 260 3.55 -7.21 -22.59
CA ALA A 260 3.21 -6.25 -21.54
C ALA A 260 2.81 -4.87 -22.11
N MET A 261 3.53 -4.38 -23.13
CA MET A 261 3.20 -3.14 -23.82
C MET A 261 1.87 -3.22 -24.59
N GLN A 262 1.57 -4.37 -25.21
CA GLN A 262 0.27 -4.59 -25.86
C GLN A 262 -0.87 -4.61 -24.84
N GLU A 263 -0.70 -5.29 -23.71
CA GLU A 263 -1.68 -5.33 -22.62
C GLU A 263 -1.93 -3.92 -22.07
N LEU A 264 -0.87 -3.14 -21.84
CA LEU A 264 -0.96 -1.75 -21.40
C LEU A 264 -1.73 -0.87 -22.41
N SER A 265 -1.45 -1.02 -23.70
CA SER A 265 -2.15 -0.26 -24.76
C SER A 265 -3.64 -0.59 -24.85
N LYS A 266 -4.03 -1.84 -24.54
CA LYS A 266 -5.44 -2.25 -24.50
C LYS A 266 -6.16 -1.63 -23.30
N LEU A 267 -5.50 -1.58 -22.14
CA LEU A 267 -6.04 -0.94 -20.94
C LEU A 267 -6.25 0.56 -21.15
N ASP A 268 -5.28 1.24 -21.76
CA ASP A 268 -5.33 2.68 -22.00
C ASP A 268 -6.46 3.09 -22.96
N ARG A 269 -6.68 2.31 -24.03
CA ARG A 269 -7.81 2.52 -24.95
C ARG A 269 -9.19 2.36 -24.29
N GLY A 270 -9.28 1.66 -23.16
CA GLY A 270 -10.49 1.55 -22.36
C GLY A 270 -10.63 2.67 -21.30
N ASP A 271 -9.53 3.31 -20.92
CA ASP A 271 -9.46 4.37 -19.90
C ASP A 271 -9.75 5.76 -20.50
N GLU A 272 -9.43 6.00 -21.80
CA GLU A 272 -9.70 7.26 -22.51
C GLU A 272 -11.19 7.66 -22.52
N SER A 273 -12.12 6.71 -22.32
CA SER A 273 -13.55 6.99 -22.27
C SER A 273 -14.08 7.49 -20.91
N ASP A 274 -13.35 7.32 -19.80
CA ASP A 274 -13.86 7.62 -18.45
C ASP A 274 -12.77 8.29 -17.59
N VAL A 275 -12.65 9.62 -17.68
CA VAL A 275 -11.86 10.40 -16.71
C VAL A 275 -12.57 10.33 -15.36
N VAL A 276 -12.14 9.41 -14.49
CA VAL A 276 -12.77 9.17 -13.19
C VAL A 276 -12.63 10.41 -12.30
N HIS A 277 -13.71 11.15 -12.13
CA HIS A 277 -13.76 12.33 -11.25
C HIS A 277 -13.86 11.88 -9.79
N PHE A 278 -13.20 12.57 -8.84
CA PHE A 278 -13.26 12.22 -7.40
C PHE A 278 -14.70 12.10 -6.84
N SER A 279 -15.68 12.74 -7.47
CA SER A 279 -17.09 12.64 -7.12
C SER A 279 -17.74 11.29 -7.47
N GLU A 280 -17.28 10.61 -8.52
CA GLU A 280 -17.71 9.25 -8.89
C GLU A 280 -17.31 8.23 -7.80
N LEU A 281 -16.22 8.51 -7.08
CA LEU A 281 -15.74 7.68 -5.97
C LEU A 281 -16.74 7.64 -4.81
N PHE A 282 -17.51 8.72 -4.60
CA PHE A 282 -18.50 8.85 -3.53
C PHE A 282 -19.94 8.51 -3.97
N TYR A 283 -20.24 8.52 -5.27
CA TYR A 283 -21.61 8.36 -5.79
C TYR A 283 -21.82 7.22 -6.82
N GLY A 284 -20.79 6.47 -7.19
CA GLY A 284 -20.84 5.45 -8.25
C GLY A 284 -20.87 3.97 -7.80
N ARG A 285 -20.91 3.05 -8.79
CA ARG A 285 -20.82 1.57 -8.59
C ARG A 285 -19.53 1.13 -7.86
N CYS A 286 -18.45 1.91 -7.99
CA CYS A 286 -17.18 1.68 -7.30
C CYS A 286 -17.24 1.99 -5.79
N PHE A 287 -18.14 2.87 -5.33
CA PHE A 287 -18.29 3.21 -3.92
C PHE A 287 -18.61 1.98 -3.06
N ARG A 288 -19.41 1.04 -3.59
CA ARG A 288 -19.76 -0.18 -2.86
C ARG A 288 -18.56 -1.11 -2.69
N GLY A 289 -17.72 -1.23 -3.72
CA GLY A 289 -16.47 -2.01 -3.66
C GLY A 289 -15.44 -1.38 -2.73
N ILE A 290 -15.29 -0.05 -2.80
CA ILE A 290 -14.38 0.72 -1.94
C ILE A 290 -14.83 0.67 -0.48
N CYS A 291 -16.13 0.81 -0.20
CA CYS A 291 -16.67 0.68 1.15
C CYS A 291 -16.48 -0.74 1.70
N ILE A 292 -16.69 -1.80 0.89
CA ILE A 292 -16.41 -3.18 1.33
C ILE A 292 -14.92 -3.36 1.61
N PHE A 293 -14.04 -2.79 0.78
CA PHE A 293 -12.60 -2.83 0.99
C PHE A 293 -12.18 -2.07 2.25
N ILE A 294 -12.66 -0.84 2.47
CA ILE A 294 -12.35 -0.04 3.66
C ILE A 294 -12.94 -0.68 4.92
N LEU A 295 -14.20 -1.14 4.88
CA LEU A 295 -14.89 -1.72 6.03
C LEU A 295 -14.42 -3.14 6.36
N GLY A 296 -13.83 -3.86 5.39
CA GLY A 296 -13.24 -5.18 5.60
C GLY A 296 -11.77 -5.14 5.95
N TYR A 297 -10.98 -4.35 5.21
CA TYR A 297 -9.52 -4.39 5.22
C TYR A 297 -8.88 -3.42 6.24
N ALA A 298 -9.41 -2.20 6.37
CA ALA A 298 -8.89 -1.24 7.34
C ALA A 298 -9.04 -1.73 8.80
N PRO A 299 -10.21 -2.24 9.25
CA PRO A 299 -10.31 -2.74 10.62
C PRO A 299 -9.47 -4.00 10.82
N THR A 300 -9.27 -4.87 9.82
CA THR A 300 -8.34 -6.00 9.98
C THR A 300 -6.91 -5.52 10.19
N ASP A 301 -6.40 -4.55 9.42
CA ASP A 301 -5.04 -4.04 9.60
C ASP A 301 -4.86 -3.34 10.96
N PHE A 302 -5.83 -2.51 11.36
CA PHE A 302 -5.79 -1.80 12.63
C PHE A 302 -5.92 -2.75 13.83
N VAL A 303 -6.85 -3.71 13.79
CA VAL A 303 -6.99 -4.74 14.83
C VAL A 303 -5.73 -5.61 14.90
N SER A 304 -5.11 -5.92 13.77
CA SER A 304 -3.87 -6.69 13.70
C SER A 304 -2.69 -5.96 14.34
N MET A 305 -2.50 -4.67 14.04
CA MET A 305 -1.49 -3.85 14.72
C MET A 305 -1.78 -3.74 16.22
N TYR A 306 -3.05 -3.57 16.60
CA TYR A 306 -3.44 -3.40 18.00
C TYR A 306 -3.26 -4.67 18.82
N ILE A 307 -3.59 -5.85 18.26
CA ILE A 307 -3.35 -7.16 18.89
C ILE A 307 -1.85 -7.42 19.03
N LEU A 308 -1.05 -7.10 18.02
CA LEU A 308 0.41 -7.27 18.07
C LEU A 308 1.02 -6.34 19.14
N HIS A 309 0.56 -5.09 19.20
CA HIS A 309 0.97 -4.13 20.21
C HIS A 309 0.57 -4.58 21.63
N PHE A 310 -0.69 -4.99 21.84
CA PHE A 310 -1.19 -5.45 23.12
C PHE A 310 -0.52 -6.76 23.58
N GLY A 311 -0.27 -7.69 22.66
CA GLY A 311 0.44 -8.94 22.94
C GLY A 311 1.88 -8.70 23.40
N ILE A 312 2.60 -7.77 22.74
CA ILE A 312 3.97 -7.41 23.12
C ILE A 312 3.98 -6.61 24.44
N TYR A 313 3.07 -5.66 24.62
CA TYR A 313 2.97 -4.84 25.83
C TYR A 313 2.58 -5.67 27.07
N SER A 314 1.62 -6.59 26.93
CA SER A 314 1.22 -7.51 28.01
C SER A 314 2.37 -8.44 28.43
N CYS A 315 3.21 -8.87 27.47
CA CYS A 315 4.42 -9.64 27.72
C CYS A 315 5.52 -8.81 28.43
N TYR A 316 5.56 -7.49 28.23
CA TYR A 316 6.52 -6.61 28.89
C TYR A 316 6.13 -6.31 30.35
N CYS A 317 4.84 -6.06 30.63
CA CYS A 317 4.36 -5.78 31.99
C CYS A 317 4.35 -7.01 32.91
N HIS A 318 4.17 -8.22 32.38
CA HIS A 318 4.30 -9.45 33.17
C HIS A 318 5.75 -9.94 33.15
N HIS A 319 6.45 -9.71 34.26
CA HIS A 319 7.85 -10.08 34.54
C HIS A 319 8.09 -11.61 34.58
N GLN A 320 7.73 -12.35 33.53
CA GLN A 320 7.93 -13.80 33.39
C GLN A 320 8.78 -14.09 32.14
N PHE A 321 10.09 -14.09 32.39
CA PHE A 321 11.18 -14.21 31.42
C PHE A 321 11.15 -15.55 30.65
N VAL A 322 11.41 -15.47 29.34
CA VAL A 322 11.76 -16.53 28.36
C VAL A 322 10.61 -17.32 27.72
N PHE A 323 9.68 -17.93 28.46
CA PHE A 323 8.60 -18.73 27.82
C PHE A 323 7.52 -17.86 27.15
N SER A 324 7.29 -16.65 27.68
CA SER A 324 6.31 -15.71 27.13
C SER A 324 6.83 -15.04 25.85
N SER A 325 8.10 -14.62 25.79
CA SER A 325 8.67 -13.94 24.61
C SER A 325 8.70 -14.82 23.36
N LEU A 326 9.00 -16.13 23.49
CA LEU A 326 8.94 -17.07 22.36
C LEU A 326 7.49 -17.31 21.91
N SER A 327 6.56 -17.47 22.86
CA SER A 327 5.13 -17.60 22.54
C SER A 327 4.55 -16.35 21.87
N SER A 328 5.02 -15.16 22.25
CA SER A 328 4.62 -13.87 21.68
C SER A 328 5.23 -13.64 20.29
N LEU A 329 6.49 -14.05 20.09
CA LEU A 329 7.13 -14.10 18.77
C LEU A 329 6.44 -15.12 17.86
N LEU A 330 6.03 -16.27 18.39
CA LEU A 330 5.29 -17.29 17.63
C LEU A 330 3.84 -16.87 17.35
N PHE A 331 3.20 -16.11 18.26
CA PHE A 331 1.87 -15.55 18.06
C PHE A 331 1.92 -14.40 17.06
N SER A 332 2.92 -13.52 17.13
CA SER A 332 3.14 -12.47 16.14
C SER A 332 3.53 -13.05 14.78
N LEU A 333 4.42 -14.06 14.72
CA LEU A 333 4.70 -14.80 13.49
C LEU A 333 3.44 -15.49 12.96
N GLY A 334 2.70 -16.19 13.81
CA GLY A 334 1.49 -16.91 13.45
C GLY A 334 0.42 -15.98 12.90
N PHE A 335 0.32 -14.77 13.46
CA PHE A 335 -0.59 -13.74 13.00
C PHE A 335 -0.12 -13.09 11.69
N VAL A 336 1.19 -12.84 11.54
CA VAL A 336 1.78 -12.40 10.27
C VAL A 336 1.56 -13.45 9.17
N ILE A 337 1.67 -14.74 9.50
CA ILE A 337 1.36 -15.87 8.61
C ILE A 337 -0.14 -15.89 8.30
N HIS A 338 -1.00 -15.69 9.28
CA HIS A 338 -2.45 -15.62 9.07
C HIS A 338 -2.85 -14.45 8.16
N MET A 339 -2.27 -13.26 8.37
CA MET A 339 -2.42 -12.10 7.49
C MET A 339 -1.88 -12.38 6.09
N PHE A 340 -0.70 -13.00 5.97
CA PHE A 340 -0.12 -13.42 4.70
C PHE A 340 -1.07 -14.36 3.93
N LEU A 341 -1.67 -15.33 4.61
CA LEU A 341 -2.65 -16.26 4.04
C LEU A 341 -3.97 -15.57 3.67
N LEU A 342 -4.46 -14.64 4.50
CA LEU A 342 -5.68 -13.90 4.25
C LEU A 342 -5.50 -12.91 3.08
N GLN A 343 -4.32 -12.31 2.96
CA GLN A 343 -3.91 -11.48 1.82
C GLN A 343 -3.85 -12.30 0.52
N LEU A 344 -3.22 -13.48 0.57
CA LEU A 344 -3.20 -14.42 -0.56
C LEU A 344 -4.61 -14.85 -0.96
N PHE A 345 -5.49 -15.06 0.01
CA PHE A 345 -6.88 -15.42 -0.23
C PHE A 345 -7.67 -14.27 -0.87
N LEU A 346 -7.58 -13.06 -0.31
CA LEU A 346 -8.29 -11.88 -0.83
C LEU A 346 -7.76 -11.41 -2.20
N LEU A 347 -6.44 -11.46 -2.42
CA LEU A 347 -5.82 -11.16 -3.72
C LEU A 347 -5.90 -12.34 -4.71
N GLY A 348 -6.31 -13.53 -4.26
CA GLY A 348 -6.69 -14.67 -5.10
C GLY A 348 -8.16 -14.61 -5.56
N GLN A 349 -9.01 -13.82 -4.88
CA GLN A 349 -10.41 -13.59 -5.24
C GLN A 349 -10.70 -12.61 -6.40
N PRO A 350 -9.81 -11.73 -6.92
CA PRO A 350 -10.16 -10.91 -8.08
C PRO A 350 -10.38 -11.76 -9.34
N TYR A 351 -9.80 -12.97 -9.41
CA TYR A 351 -10.11 -13.94 -10.48
C TYR A 351 -11.52 -14.54 -10.35
N LEU A 352 -12.00 -14.77 -9.12
CA LEU A 352 -13.36 -15.27 -8.86
C LEU A 352 -14.42 -14.19 -9.03
N LEU A 353 -14.14 -12.96 -8.59
CA LEU A 353 -15.03 -11.83 -8.80
C LEU A 353 -15.13 -11.48 -10.29
N TYR A 354 -14.02 -11.44 -11.04
CA TYR A 354 -14.05 -11.21 -12.49
C TYR A 354 -14.87 -12.26 -13.24
N ASN A 355 -14.77 -13.54 -12.86
CA ASN A 355 -15.59 -14.60 -13.45
C ASN A 355 -17.07 -14.56 -13.00
N SER A 356 -17.36 -13.94 -11.85
CA SER A 356 -18.73 -13.71 -11.37
C SER A 356 -19.38 -12.48 -12.00
N TYR A 357 -18.58 -11.57 -12.58
CA TYR A 357 -19.05 -10.39 -13.33
C TYR A 357 -19.40 -10.70 -14.78
N LEU A 358 -18.98 -11.86 -15.31
CA LEU A 358 -19.27 -12.35 -16.66
C LEU A 358 -20.39 -13.40 -16.71
N ALA A 359 -21.04 -13.69 -15.58
CA ALA A 359 -22.15 -14.65 -15.47
C ALA A 359 -23.51 -13.96 -15.29
#